data_AF-A0A1W9N0N2-F1
#
_entry.id   AF-A0A1W9N0N2-F1
#
_cell.length_a   1.000
_cell.length_b   1.000
_cell.length_c   1.000
_cell.angle_alpha   90.00
_cell.angle_beta   90.00
_cell.angle_gamma   90.00
#
_symmetry.space_group_name_H-M   'P 1'
#
loop_
_entity.id
_entity.type
_entity.pdbx_description
1 polymer ?
#
loop_
_entity_poly.entity_id
_entity_poly.type
_entity_poly.pdbx_seq_one_letter_code
_entity_poly.pdbx_strand_id
1 'polypeptide(L)' 'MEKCINHPDRETSFSCMKHSIYMCEECVRCRDPEIYCKFRSACPIWHVFKEKRREERSLRDDNRAV' A
#
# COMPACT_ATOMS: atom_id res chain seq x y z
N MET A 1 18.03 4.13 7.85
CA MET A 1 16.75 3.66 7.26
C MET A 1 16.76 4.03 5.78
N GLU A 2 16.07 3.30 4.92
CA GLU A 2 15.99 3.67 3.50
C GLU A 2 15.00 4.81 3.28
N LYS A 3 15.20 5.54 2.19
CA LYS A 3 14.44 6.75 1.86
C LYS A 3 13.32 6.42 0.88
N CYS A 4 12.21 7.12 0.99
CA CYS A 4 11.12 6.99 0.04
C CYS A 4 11.58 7.36 -1.37
N ILE A 5 11.21 6.57 -2.38
CA ILE A 5 11.53 6.83 -3.79
C ILE A 5 11.00 8.19 -4.29
N ASN A 6 9.90 8.67 -3.71
CA ASN A 6 9.28 9.95 -4.07
C ASN A 6 9.69 11.10 -3.13
N HIS A 7 10.22 10.78 -1.94
CA HIS A 7 10.55 11.75 -0.90
C HIS A 7 11.93 11.41 -0.30
N PRO A 8 13.02 11.96 -0.87
CA PRO A 8 14.39 11.68 -0.42
C PRO A 8 14.71 12.30 0.96
N ASP A 9 13.84 13.17 1.45
CA ASP A 9 13.82 13.78 2.77
C ASP A 9 13.19 12.88 3.84
N ARG A 10 12.45 11.84 3.44
CA ARG A 10 11.71 10.97 4.36
C ARG A 10 12.31 9.58 4.46
N GLU A 11 12.61 9.18 5.69
CA GLU A 11 12.96 7.80 6.02
C GLU A 11 11.70 6.95 6.16
N THR A 12 11.77 5.70 5.75
CA THR A 12 10.63 4.78 5.84
C THR A 12 11.06 3.34 6.08
N SER A 13 10.21 2.61 6.79
CA SER A 13 10.32 1.16 7.02
C SER A 13 9.52 0.33 6.02
N PHE A 14 8.67 0.94 5.20
CA PHE A 14 7.84 0.22 4.24
C PHE A 14 8.64 -0.11 2.97
N SER A 15 8.96 -1.40 2.82
CA SER A 15 9.69 -1.93 1.68
C SER A 15 8.79 -2.82 0.81
N CYS A 16 8.93 -2.68 -0.51
CA CYS A 16 8.31 -3.57 -1.47
C CYS A 16 9.34 -4.60 -1.94
N MET A 17 9.29 -5.82 -1.39
CA MET A 17 10.20 -6.91 -1.77
C MET A 17 10.14 -7.32 -3.24
N LYS A 18 9.01 -7.11 -3.93
CA LYS A 18 8.87 -7.44 -5.36
C LYS A 18 9.76 -6.56 -6.24
N HIS A 19 9.83 -5.28 -5.89
CA HIS A 19 10.49 -4.24 -6.69
C HIS A 19 11.76 -3.69 -6.04
N SER A 20 12.08 -4.14 -4.82
CA SER A 20 13.17 -3.65 -3.99
C SER A 20 13.19 -2.12 -3.84
N ILE A 21 12.02 -1.53 -3.56
CA ILE A 21 11.88 -0.08 -3.33
C ILE A 21 11.28 0.23 -1.96
N TYR A 22 11.46 1.49 -1.53
CA TYR A 22 10.98 2.03 -0.27
C TYR A 22 10.01 3.18 -0.51
N MET A 23 8.94 3.24 0.28
CA MET A 23 7.87 4.23 0.12
C MET A 23 7.40 4.71 1.49
N CYS A 24 7.27 6.02 1.71
CA CYS A 24 6.67 6.56 2.93
C CYS A 24 5.18 6.20 3.02
N GLU A 25 4.57 6.39 4.18
CA GLU A 25 3.14 6.10 4.45
C GLU A 25 2.17 6.79 3.48
N GLU A 26 2.50 7.97 2.98
CA GLU A 26 1.69 8.67 1.97
C GLU A 26 1.80 8.03 0.59
N CYS A 27 3.01 7.58 0.23
CA CYS A 27 3.29 6.96 -1.05
C CYS A 27 3.04 5.45 -1.05
N VAL A 28 2.76 4.85 0.11
CA VAL A 28 2.64 3.40 0.28
C VAL A 28 1.43 2.89 -0.50
N ARG A 29 1.69 2.27 -1.64
CA ARG A 29 0.67 1.64 -2.47
C ARG A 29 1.24 0.42 -3.19
N CYS A 30 0.42 -0.62 -3.30
CA CYS A 30 0.78 -1.73 -4.17
C CYS A 30 0.78 -1.23 -5.61
N ARG A 31 1.92 -1.34 -6.31
CA ARG A 31 2.04 -0.93 -7.72
C ARG A 31 1.37 -1.91 -8.68
N ASP A 32 1.42 -3.20 -8.35
CA ASP A 32 0.81 -4.26 -9.18
C ASP A 32 -0.21 -5.08 -8.38
N PRO A 33 -1.35 -4.48 -7.98
CA PRO A 33 -2.36 -5.18 -7.20
C PRO A 33 -3.03 -6.32 -7.97
N GLU A 34 -3.06 -6.25 -9.30
CA GLU A 34 -3.71 -7.24 -10.18
C GLU A 34 -2.76 -8.37 -10.62
N ILE A 35 -1.44 -8.16 -10.53
CA ILE A 35 -0.45 -9.16 -10.93
C ILE A 35 -0.10 -10.06 -9.74
N TYR A 36 0.12 -11.36 -9.95
CA TYR A 36 0.59 -12.26 -8.89
C TYR A 36 1.88 -11.75 -8.21
N CYS A 37 1.94 -11.87 -6.88
CA CYS A 37 3.12 -11.53 -6.08
C CYS A 37 3.25 -12.53 -4.93
N LYS A 38 4.37 -13.26 -4.91
CA LYS A 38 4.66 -14.32 -3.92
C LYS A 38 4.77 -13.83 -2.48
N PHE A 39 5.06 -12.54 -2.29
CA PHE A 39 5.27 -11.95 -0.97
C PHE A 39 3.99 -11.42 -0.31
N ARG A 40 2.82 -11.57 -0.95
CA ARG A 40 1.56 -10.97 -0.47
C ARG A 40 1.17 -11.39 0.95
N SER A 41 1.48 -12.61 1.36
CA SER A 41 1.18 -13.11 2.72
C SER A 41 1.90 -12.32 3.81
N ALA A 42 3.12 -11.85 3.54
CA ALA A 42 3.96 -11.12 4.50
C ALA A 42 4.16 -9.64 4.15
N CYS A 43 3.51 -9.12 3.09
CA CYS A 43 3.74 -7.76 2.60
C CYS A 43 2.86 -6.74 3.36
N PRO A 44 3.43 -5.81 4.15
CA PRO A 44 2.65 -4.80 4.87
C PRO A 44 1.90 -3.87 3.92
N ILE A 45 2.51 -3.53 2.78
CA ILE A 45 1.90 -2.68 1.74
C ILE A 45 0.60 -3.31 1.20
N TRP A 46 0.60 -4.63 1.00
CA TRP A 46 -0.58 -5.36 0.54
C TRP A 46 -1.68 -5.38 1.60
N HIS A 47 -1.32 -5.53 2.88
CA HIS A 47 -2.25 -5.45 3.98
C HIS A 47 -2.96 -4.08 4.00
N VAL A 48 -2.19 -3.00 3.99
CA VAL A 48 -2.73 -1.62 3.94
C VAL A 48 -3.61 -1.41 2.72
N PHE A 49 -3.21 -1.91 1.55
CA PHE A 49 -4.00 -1.80 0.33
C PHE A 49 -5.36 -2.52 0.43
N LYS A 50 -5.42 -3.72 1.01
CA LYS A 50 -6.68 -4.44 1.21
C LYS A 50 -7.62 -3.72 2.17
N GLU A 51 -7.10 -3.20 3.27
CA GLU A 51 -7.90 -2.47 4.26
C GLU A 51 -8.52 -1.21 3.66
N LYS A 52 -7.73 -0.41 2.92
CA LYS A 52 -8.26 0.77 2.21
C LYS A 52 -9.39 0.40 1.23
N ARG A 53 -9.23 -0.68 0.47
CA ARG A 53 -10.29 -1.14 -0.46
C ARG A 53 -11.56 -1.62 0.25
N ARG A 54 -11.43 -2.22 1.44
CA ARG A 54 -12.56 -2.63 2.26
C ARG A 54 -13.31 -1.40 2.79
N GLU A 55 -12.56 -0.41 3.29
CA GLU A 55 -13.10 0.86 3.78
C GLU A 55 -13.82 1.63 2.66
N GLU A 56 -13.19 1.77 1.49
CA GLU A 56 -13.80 2.38 0.29
C GLU A 56 -15.12 1.70 -0.11
N ARG A 57 -15.24 0.39 0.08
CA ARG A 57 -16.48 -0.34 -0.19
C ARG A 57 -17.55 -0.01 0.85
N SER A 58 -17.20 -0.02 2.14
CA SER A 58 -18.12 0.33 3.23
C SER A 58 -18.67 1.75 3.04
N LEU A 59 -17.80 2.72 2.76
CA LEU A 59 -18.19 4.11 2.54
C LEU A 59 -19.13 4.28 1.33
N ARG A 60 -18.95 3.49 0.27
CA ARG A 60 -19.86 3.50 -0.88
C ARG A 60 -21.23 2.94 -0.54
N ASP A 61 -21.28 1.90 0.30
CA ASP A 61 -22.53 1.29 0.74
C ASP A 61 -23.30 2.25 1.66
N ASP A 62 -22.61 2.93 2.58
CA ASP A 62 -23.20 3.95 3.47
C ASP A 62 -23.72 5.17 2.69
N ASN A 63 -22.95 5.68 1.71
CA ASN A 63 -23.33 6.87 0.94
C ASN A 63 -24.46 6.61 -0.07
N ARG A 64 -24.74 5.34 -0.40
CA ARG A 64 -25.90 4.95 -1.22
C ARG A 64 -27.20 4.85 -0.41
N ALA A 65 -27.10 4.85 0.93
CA ALA A 65 -28.25 4.80 1.83
C ALA A 65 -28.80 6.21 2.19
N VAL A 66 -28.23 7.27 1.61
CA VAL A 66 -28.66 8.68 1.73
C VAL A 66 -29.32 9.12 0.43
#